data_AF-A0A5C7I483-F1
#
_entry.id   AF-A0A5C7I483-F1
#
_cell.length_a   1.000
_cell.length_b   1.000
_cell.length_c   1.000
_cell.angle_alpha   90.00
_cell.angle_beta   90.00
_cell.angle_gamma   90.00
#
_symmetry.space_group_name_H-M   'P 1'
#
loop_
_entity.id
_entity.type
_entity.pdbx_description
1 polymer ?
#
loop_
_entity_poly.entity_id
_entity_poly.type
_entity_poly.pdbx_seq_one_letter_code
_entity_poly.pdbx_strand_id
1 'polypeptide(L)'
;MEILNSCNFHPNIGLEGTPSVEAIILDSDRHREEITYLKLNGKSFSGMSNLRFLLINDVDVHISEDLEYLPNELRVLEWHGYPLKSLPSSFQLQKLVQLSLCYSHIEYIWKNIKHSMKYLKTINLSFSLNLIRTPDFEMIPNLKRLDLQCCTKLREVHKSVGSLGKLIVLNLNGCSNLVVFPSDIHGLKSLKILNLNGCSKLDTMPLNLEEVEPLEELDIFGTAIGQIVISSIVQLKNLKTLSLCGCKVGSPKTWSFFSLWSWLTLPTRKSGCMGLMLPSLAGLSSLKTLDLSDCNLLEIPSDIGSLFSLKELKLGGNNFVSLPDSISQLSRLYNLFLEKCQRLQSLPKLPSNIKLVRADDCTSLETISSAHELTSQSIDLQFFNCFELTQGRSKSLAIMWLKRWLQISNHDTMSQELLREFHVLLPGSEIPVFYWSEGSTITWPIPYCSFDDELMGFCVCAVMSLPDRSYDVGIVCGIGSLVVYNYHRSDSKWDDHLWLGYFSRTTLYHQDKEGVTVWNYQKQMEQIQKMYQLKVILKFDLACDIEAVHIE
;
A
#
# COMPACT_ATOMS: atom_id res chain seq x y z
N MET A 1 12.85 40.41 -4.24
CA MET A 1 12.73 38.97 -4.44
C MET A 1 12.86 38.64 -5.91
N GLU A 2 14.08 38.35 -6.32
CA GLU A 2 14.38 37.80 -7.63
C GLU A 2 14.40 36.27 -7.54
N ILE A 3 13.77 35.59 -8.51
CA ILE A 3 13.67 34.14 -8.60
C ILE A 3 14.28 33.71 -9.93
N LEU A 4 15.27 32.83 -9.89
CA LEU A 4 15.82 32.19 -11.07
C LEU A 4 15.14 30.83 -11.26
N ASN A 5 14.59 30.58 -12.45
CA ASN A 5 13.93 29.33 -12.81
C ASN A 5 14.49 28.76 -14.12
N SER A 6 14.18 27.50 -14.43
CA SER A 6 14.64 26.78 -15.63
C SER A 6 14.42 27.54 -16.96
N CYS A 7 13.40 28.39 -17.07
CA CYS A 7 13.15 29.21 -18.26
C CYS A 7 14.17 30.34 -18.47
N ASN A 8 14.86 30.77 -17.41
CA ASN A 8 15.88 31.81 -17.47
C ASN A 8 17.30 31.24 -17.70
N PHE A 9 17.45 29.93 -17.88
CA PHE A 9 18.75 29.27 -18.08
C PHE A 9 19.06 28.97 -19.54
N HIS A 10 20.25 29.39 -19.96
CA HIS A 10 20.86 28.91 -21.19
C HIS A 10 21.72 27.68 -20.85
N PRO A 11 21.51 26.51 -21.49
CA PRO A 11 22.07 25.22 -21.08
C PRO A 11 23.60 25.03 -21.23
N ASN A 12 24.39 26.10 -21.31
CA ASN A 12 25.85 26.06 -21.38
C ASN A 12 26.53 27.24 -20.64
N ILE A 13 25.75 28.11 -19.99
CA ILE A 13 26.24 29.25 -19.21
C ILE A 13 26.08 28.89 -17.73
N GLY A 14 27.16 28.96 -16.96
CA GLY A 14 27.12 28.62 -15.53
C GLY A 14 26.16 29.51 -14.73
N LEU A 15 25.88 29.12 -13.49
CA LEU A 15 25.16 29.98 -12.54
C LEU A 15 26.01 31.22 -12.20
N GLU A 16 25.60 32.39 -12.70
CA GLU A 16 26.03 33.70 -12.21
C GLU A 16 24.83 34.38 -11.55
N GLY A 17 24.99 34.86 -10.31
CA GLY A 17 23.89 35.49 -9.59
C GLY A 17 24.36 36.63 -8.71
N THR A 18 23.44 37.56 -8.49
CA THR A 18 23.63 38.78 -7.71
C THR A 18 23.06 38.62 -6.29
N PRO A 19 23.35 39.56 -5.37
CA PRO A 19 22.73 39.56 -4.05
C PRO A 19 21.20 39.75 -4.06
N SER A 20 20.56 40.12 -5.17
CA SER A 20 19.09 40.25 -5.25
C SER A 20 18.37 38.91 -5.40
N VAL A 21 19.09 37.86 -5.79
CA VAL A 21 18.56 36.50 -5.94
C VAL A 21 18.25 35.90 -4.58
N GLU A 22 16.98 35.56 -4.37
CA GLU A 22 16.49 34.97 -3.11
C GLU A 22 16.03 33.52 -3.28
N ALA A 23 15.75 33.08 -4.51
CA ALA A 23 15.37 31.70 -4.80
C ALA A 23 15.92 31.24 -6.17
N ILE A 24 16.34 29.97 -6.21
CA ILE A 24 16.66 29.22 -7.42
C ILE A 24 15.78 27.98 -7.42
N ILE A 25 15.05 27.78 -8.51
CA ILE A 25 14.18 26.61 -8.71
C ILE A 25 14.47 26.02 -10.09
N LEU A 26 15.17 24.90 -10.12
CA LEU A 26 15.51 24.17 -11.32
C LEU A 26 14.79 22.83 -11.28
N ASP A 27 13.94 22.62 -12.28
CA ASP A 27 13.19 21.39 -12.48
C ASP A 27 13.32 21.00 -13.95
N SER A 28 13.57 19.72 -14.22
CA SER A 28 13.61 19.23 -15.60
C SER A 28 12.19 19.14 -16.12
N ASP A 29 11.87 19.97 -17.11
CA ASP A 29 10.63 19.82 -17.85
C ASP A 29 10.78 18.56 -18.71
N ARG A 30 10.06 17.47 -18.37
CA ARG A 30 10.14 16.14 -19.02
C ARG A 30 9.83 16.15 -20.52
N HIS A 31 9.53 17.31 -21.09
CA HIS A 31 9.18 17.55 -22.48
C HIS A 31 10.29 18.19 -23.33
N ARG A 32 11.48 18.48 -22.77
CA ARG A 32 12.63 18.93 -23.57
C ARG A 32 13.50 17.74 -24.00
N GLU A 33 13.59 17.53 -25.31
CA GLU A 33 14.39 16.47 -25.95
C GLU A 33 15.92 16.73 -25.88
N GLU A 34 16.35 17.94 -25.49
CA GLU A 34 17.76 18.25 -25.28
C GLU A 34 18.17 17.96 -23.83
N ILE A 35 19.15 17.06 -23.65
CA ILE A 35 19.81 16.82 -22.35
C ILE A 35 20.48 18.13 -21.93
N THR A 36 19.85 18.85 -21.01
CA THR A 36 20.36 20.10 -20.46
C THR A 36 21.05 19.79 -19.14
N TYR A 37 22.39 19.80 -19.12
CA TYR A 37 23.16 19.65 -17.88
C TYR A 37 23.50 21.04 -17.31
N LEU A 38 23.38 21.19 -15.99
CA LEU A 38 23.76 22.41 -15.30
C LEU A 38 25.25 22.36 -14.96
N LYS A 39 26.05 23.28 -15.50
CA LYS A 39 27.47 23.39 -15.17
C LYS A 39 27.67 24.31 -13.97
N LEU A 40 28.15 23.76 -12.86
CA LEU A 40 28.57 24.50 -11.67
C LEU A 40 30.09 24.50 -11.50
N ASN A 41 30.60 25.51 -10.82
CA ASN A 41 31.97 25.56 -10.31
C ASN A 41 31.95 25.76 -8.78
N GLY A 42 33.12 25.72 -8.14
CA GLY A 42 33.23 25.81 -6.69
C GLY A 42 32.59 27.05 -6.06
N LYS A 43 32.43 28.13 -6.84
CA LYS A 43 31.99 29.46 -6.39
C LYS A 43 30.68 29.93 -7.02
N SER A 44 29.94 29.07 -7.72
CA SER A 44 28.71 29.43 -8.44
C SER A 44 27.66 30.16 -7.58
N PHE A 45 27.63 29.91 -6.26
CA PHE A 45 26.68 30.58 -5.35
C PHE A 45 27.26 31.76 -4.56
N SER A 46 28.54 32.10 -4.76
CA SER A 46 29.24 33.09 -3.92
C SER A 46 28.67 34.52 -4.03
N GLY A 47 28.13 34.91 -5.20
CA GLY A 47 27.50 36.22 -5.41
C GLY A 47 26.06 36.33 -4.87
N MET A 48 25.44 35.21 -4.49
CA MET A 48 24.02 35.13 -4.11
C MET A 48 23.85 35.10 -2.58
N SER A 49 24.33 36.14 -1.91
CA SER A 49 24.39 36.17 -0.43
C SER A 49 23.02 36.11 0.27
N ASN A 50 21.94 36.49 -0.43
CA ASN A 50 20.57 36.48 0.10
C ASN A 50 19.75 35.26 -0.36
N LEU A 51 20.37 34.24 -0.95
CA LEU A 51 19.67 33.05 -1.40
C LEU A 51 19.08 32.28 -0.22
N ARG A 52 17.75 32.08 -0.25
CA ARG A 52 16.98 31.40 0.80
C ARG A 52 16.43 30.05 0.37
N PHE A 53 16.18 29.87 -0.93
CA PHE A 53 15.62 28.66 -1.50
C PHE A 53 16.51 28.19 -2.64
N LEU A 54 17.03 26.97 -2.53
CA LEU A 54 17.75 26.30 -3.61
C LEU A 54 17.07 24.96 -3.84
N LEU A 55 16.35 24.84 -4.95
CA LEU A 55 15.64 23.63 -5.37
C LEU A 55 16.22 23.19 -6.71
N ILE A 56 16.82 22.01 -6.75
CA ILE A 56 17.40 21.39 -7.95
C ILE A 56 16.86 19.96 -8.02
N ASN A 57 15.86 19.74 -8.87
CA ASN A 57 15.15 18.47 -8.98
C ASN A 57 15.29 17.91 -10.40
N ASP A 58 15.70 16.66 -10.51
CA ASP A 58 15.79 15.90 -11.77
C ASP A 58 16.66 16.58 -12.85
N VAL A 59 17.61 17.45 -12.45
CA VAL A 59 18.57 18.12 -13.33
C VAL A 59 19.96 17.47 -13.19
N ASP A 60 20.58 17.12 -14.33
CA ASP A 60 21.96 16.63 -14.36
C ASP A 60 22.95 17.76 -14.05
N VAL A 61 23.47 17.79 -12.82
CA VAL A 61 24.45 18.80 -12.41
C VAL A 61 25.88 18.29 -12.56
N HIS A 62 26.65 18.97 -13.40
CA HIS A 62 28.08 18.74 -13.56
C HIS A 62 28.86 19.81 -12.80
N ILE A 63 29.57 19.42 -11.75
CA ILE A 63 30.46 20.34 -11.03
C ILE A 63 31.88 20.17 -11.55
N SER A 64 32.45 21.26 -12.08
CA SER A 64 33.79 21.29 -12.67
C SER A 64 34.93 21.27 -11.64
N GLU A 65 34.64 21.68 -10.40
CA GLU A 65 35.54 21.71 -9.23
C GLU A 65 34.75 21.32 -7.98
N ASP A 66 35.37 21.00 -6.85
CA ASP A 66 34.60 20.74 -5.62
C ASP A 66 33.77 21.97 -5.21
N LEU A 67 32.49 21.79 -4.85
CA LEU A 67 31.64 22.89 -4.40
C LEU A 67 32.14 23.44 -3.06
N GLU A 68 32.76 24.62 -3.08
CA GLU A 68 33.42 25.22 -1.90
C GLU A 68 32.43 25.93 -0.96
N TYR A 69 31.31 26.40 -1.50
CA TYR A 69 30.42 27.32 -0.80
C TYR A 69 28.94 27.09 -1.10
N LEU A 70 28.13 27.15 -0.04
CA LEU A 70 26.67 27.31 -0.10
C LEU A 70 26.25 28.54 0.73
N PRO A 71 25.24 29.32 0.29
CA PRO A 71 24.82 30.52 1.00
C PRO A 71 24.25 30.25 2.40
N ASN A 72 24.78 30.95 3.40
CA ASN A 72 24.37 30.79 4.80
C ASN A 72 22.94 31.32 5.11
N GLU A 73 22.32 32.04 4.16
CA GLU A 73 20.92 32.44 4.25
C GLU A 73 19.93 31.36 3.77
N LEU A 74 20.41 30.18 3.37
CA LEU A 74 19.51 29.10 2.96
C LEU A 74 18.56 28.71 4.11
N ARG A 75 17.28 28.61 3.76
CA ARG A 75 16.18 28.10 4.58
C ARG A 75 15.71 26.75 4.06
N VAL A 76 15.73 26.56 2.74
CA VAL A 76 15.40 25.31 2.07
C VAL A 76 16.52 24.96 1.10
N LEU A 77 17.04 23.74 1.24
CA LEU A 77 17.97 23.14 0.30
C LEU A 77 17.38 21.81 -0.17
N GLU A 78 16.91 21.77 -1.41
CA GLU A 78 16.52 20.56 -2.12
C GLU A 78 17.43 20.36 -3.31
N TRP A 79 18.11 19.22 -3.35
CA TRP A 79 19.05 18.91 -4.42
C TRP A 79 19.07 17.41 -4.67
N HIS A 80 18.24 16.96 -5.61
CA HIS A 80 18.21 15.58 -6.08
C HIS A 80 19.54 15.24 -6.77
N GLY A 81 20.11 14.08 -6.45
CA GLY A 81 21.39 13.67 -7.02
C GLY A 81 22.58 14.50 -6.52
N TYR A 82 22.49 15.12 -5.34
CA TYR A 82 23.57 15.96 -4.79
C TYR A 82 24.94 15.24 -4.90
N PRO A 83 25.93 15.84 -5.58
CA PRO A 83 27.09 15.09 -6.09
C PRO A 83 28.22 14.96 -5.08
N LEU A 84 28.26 15.78 -4.02
CA LEU A 84 29.33 15.72 -3.04
C LEU A 84 29.10 14.67 -1.95
N LYS A 85 30.20 14.20 -1.37
CA LYS A 85 30.21 13.23 -0.26
C LYS A 85 29.74 13.81 1.07
N SER A 86 29.77 15.13 1.22
CA SER A 86 29.29 15.87 2.39
C SER A 86 28.98 17.31 2.02
N LEU A 87 28.22 18.02 2.87
CA LEU A 87 28.03 19.46 2.69
C LEU A 87 29.35 20.22 2.89
N PRO A 88 29.53 21.39 2.24
CA PRO A 88 30.74 22.20 2.39
C PRO A 88 30.94 22.63 3.85
N SER A 89 32.17 22.56 4.34
CA SER A 89 32.48 22.91 5.74
C SER A 89 32.25 24.39 6.08
N SER A 90 32.21 25.24 5.06
CA SER A 90 31.90 26.67 5.15
C SER A 90 30.42 26.94 5.42
N PHE A 91 29.54 25.98 5.14
CA PHE A 91 28.09 26.16 5.17
C PHE A 91 27.54 26.17 6.61
N GLN A 92 26.87 27.27 6.95
CA GLN A 92 26.24 27.50 8.24
C GLN A 92 24.77 27.08 8.22
N LEU A 93 24.48 25.95 8.86
CA LEU A 93 23.17 25.30 8.86
C LEU A 93 22.16 25.95 9.84
N GLN A 94 22.57 26.96 10.60
CA GLN A 94 21.79 27.50 11.72
C GLN A 94 20.44 28.05 11.29
N LYS A 95 20.29 28.52 10.05
CA LYS A 95 19.03 29.09 9.53
C LYS A 95 18.22 28.10 8.69
N LEU A 96 18.78 26.92 8.40
CA LEU A 96 18.16 25.92 7.57
C LEU A 96 16.92 25.34 8.25
N VAL A 97 15.83 25.20 7.50
CA VAL A 97 14.55 24.63 7.92
C VAL A 97 14.35 23.23 7.31
N GLN A 98 14.77 23.05 6.07
CA GLN A 98 14.62 21.81 5.32
C GLN A 98 15.89 21.48 4.53
N LEU A 99 16.30 20.22 4.65
CA LEU A 99 17.38 19.63 3.88
C LEU A 99 16.85 18.39 3.16
N SER A 100 16.86 18.39 1.84
CA SER A 100 16.47 17.25 1.00
C SER A 100 17.58 16.98 -0.02
N LEU A 101 18.31 15.88 0.15
CA LEU A 101 19.40 15.47 -0.73
C LEU A 101 19.15 14.03 -1.19
N CYS A 102 17.97 13.78 -1.76
CA CYS A 102 17.58 12.47 -2.27
C CYS A 102 18.55 11.99 -3.37
N TYR A 103 18.74 10.68 -3.49
CA TYR A 103 19.63 10.07 -4.50
C TYR A 103 21.08 10.59 -4.45
N SER A 104 21.51 11.16 -3.32
CA SER A 104 22.82 11.81 -3.23
C SER A 104 23.98 10.84 -3.08
N HIS A 105 25.18 11.38 -3.30
CA HIS A 105 26.44 10.68 -3.12
C HIS A 105 26.99 10.84 -1.68
N ILE A 106 26.18 11.36 -0.76
CA ILE A 106 26.61 11.66 0.61
C ILE A 106 27.03 10.38 1.34
N GLU A 107 28.21 10.45 1.95
CA GLU A 107 28.73 9.45 2.88
C GLU A 107 28.49 9.87 4.34
N TYR A 108 28.56 11.19 4.62
CA TYR A 108 28.22 11.82 5.90
C TYR A 108 27.73 13.25 5.66
N ILE A 109 26.69 13.71 6.36
CA ILE A 109 26.11 15.04 6.08
C ILE A 109 27.06 16.17 6.47
N TRP A 110 27.57 16.13 7.71
CA TRP A 110 28.49 17.10 8.29
C TRP A 110 29.31 16.46 9.43
N LYS A 111 30.41 17.11 9.80
CA LYS A 111 31.25 16.74 10.95
C LYS A 111 31.35 17.92 11.92
N ASN A 112 31.34 17.63 13.22
CA ASN A 112 31.60 18.59 14.30
C ASN A 112 30.69 19.84 14.29
N ILE A 113 29.39 19.64 14.50
CA ILE A 113 28.44 20.75 14.68
C ILE A 113 28.78 21.51 15.97
N LYS A 114 29.01 22.82 15.89
CA LYS A 114 29.30 23.68 17.05
C LYS A 114 28.08 24.44 17.58
N HIS A 115 27.03 24.57 16.78
CA HIS A 115 25.90 25.44 17.08
C HIS A 115 24.58 24.70 16.85
N SER A 116 23.62 24.94 17.74
CA SER A 116 22.28 24.38 17.62
C SER A 116 21.56 24.90 16.38
N MET A 117 21.02 23.98 15.59
CA MET A 117 20.21 24.25 14.39
C MET A 117 18.72 24.19 14.76
N LYS A 118 18.26 25.23 15.47
CA LYS A 118 16.91 25.27 16.05
C LYS A 118 15.79 25.33 15.01
N TYR A 119 16.07 25.70 13.76
CA TYR A 119 15.03 25.84 12.73
C TYR A 119 14.85 24.58 11.88
N LEU A 120 15.81 23.65 11.89
CA LEU A 120 15.77 22.45 11.06
C LEU A 120 14.64 21.52 11.53
N LYS A 121 13.72 21.23 10.61
CA LYS A 121 12.52 20.42 10.84
C LYS A 121 12.49 19.15 10.00
N THR A 122 13.12 19.17 8.82
CA THR A 122 13.06 18.05 7.88
C THR A 122 14.45 17.74 7.35
N ILE A 123 14.82 16.47 7.42
CA ILE A 123 15.97 15.90 6.72
C ILE A 123 15.44 14.75 5.86
N ASN A 124 15.68 14.81 4.56
CA ASN A 124 15.41 13.74 3.61
C ASN A 124 16.69 13.39 2.85
N LEU A 125 17.16 12.16 3.00
CA LEU A 125 18.30 11.59 2.29
C LEU A 125 17.89 10.29 1.58
N SER A 126 16.62 10.12 1.24
CA SER A 126 16.14 8.90 0.62
C SER A 126 16.98 8.53 -0.61
N PHE A 127 17.22 7.23 -0.80
CA PHE A 127 18.04 6.66 -1.86
C PHE A 127 19.50 7.13 -1.88
N SER A 128 20.04 7.69 -0.77
CA SER A 128 21.47 8.02 -0.65
C SER A 128 22.28 6.76 -0.38
N LEU A 129 22.64 6.04 -1.45
CA LEU A 129 23.25 4.70 -1.40
C LEU A 129 24.64 4.66 -0.74
N ASN A 130 25.28 5.81 -0.51
CA ASN A 130 26.60 5.91 0.10
C ASN A 130 26.59 6.24 1.60
N LEU A 131 25.42 6.56 2.17
CA LEU A 131 25.31 6.94 3.58
C LEU A 131 25.62 5.75 4.49
N ILE A 132 26.65 5.86 5.34
CA ILE A 132 27.09 4.75 6.21
C ILE A 132 26.53 4.88 7.63
N ARG A 133 26.41 6.11 8.13
CA ARG A 133 25.90 6.45 9.47
C ARG A 133 25.19 7.79 9.45
N THR A 134 24.23 7.99 10.34
CA THR A 134 23.60 9.31 10.55
C THR A 134 24.52 10.24 11.37
N PRO A 135 24.32 11.57 11.31
CA PRO A 135 25.00 12.48 12.23
C PRO A 135 24.46 12.34 13.66
N ASP A 136 25.13 13.01 14.59
CA ASP A 136 24.56 13.34 15.89
C ASP A 136 23.37 14.31 15.74
N PHE A 137 22.31 14.05 16.49
CA PHE A 137 21.04 14.78 16.50
C PHE A 137 20.88 15.72 17.70
N GLU A 138 21.79 15.72 18.68
CA GLU A 138 21.69 16.58 19.89
C GLU A 138 21.52 18.08 19.56
N MET A 139 22.15 18.53 18.47
CA MET A 139 22.11 19.93 18.05
C MET A 139 20.91 20.28 17.16
N ILE A 140 20.01 19.34 16.86
CA ILE A 140 18.80 19.53 16.04
C ILE A 140 17.52 19.14 16.79
N PRO A 141 17.20 19.84 17.90
CA PRO A 141 16.14 19.44 18.83
C PRO A 141 14.71 19.58 18.27
N ASN A 142 14.54 20.25 17.13
CA ASN A 142 13.25 20.55 16.53
C ASN A 142 12.94 19.72 15.27
N LEU A 143 13.74 18.68 15.01
CA LEU A 143 13.52 17.78 13.88
C LEU A 143 12.16 17.08 14.01
N LYS A 144 11.37 17.14 12.94
CA LYS A 144 10.03 16.55 12.82
C LYS A 144 9.99 15.36 11.86
N ARG A 145 10.82 15.36 10.81
CA ARG A 145 10.92 14.27 9.84
C ARG A 145 12.37 13.94 9.57
N LEU A 146 12.69 12.66 9.70
CA LEU A 146 13.93 12.06 9.23
C LEU A 146 13.58 10.95 8.23
N ASP A 147 13.94 11.16 6.97
CA ASP A 147 13.70 10.20 5.90
C ASP A 147 15.03 9.70 5.34
N LEU A 148 15.27 8.40 5.50
CA LEU A 148 16.48 7.68 5.12
C LEU A 148 16.13 6.46 4.27
N GLN A 149 14.94 6.45 3.64
CA GLN A 149 14.49 5.34 2.80
C GLN A 149 15.58 4.90 1.81
N CYS A 150 15.75 3.59 1.61
CA CYS A 150 16.67 2.97 0.67
C CYS A 150 18.13 3.44 0.81
N CYS A 151 18.56 3.89 1.99
CA CYS A 151 19.98 4.10 2.30
C CYS A 151 20.64 2.75 2.56
N THR A 152 20.85 1.96 1.50
CA THR A 152 21.21 0.53 1.61
C THR A 152 22.56 0.27 2.27
N LYS A 153 23.51 1.22 2.30
CA LYS A 153 24.78 1.10 3.03
C LYS A 153 24.72 1.58 4.49
N LEU A 154 23.60 2.13 4.95
CA LEU A 154 23.43 2.62 6.31
C LEU A 154 23.54 1.45 7.28
N ARG A 155 24.51 1.51 8.20
CA ARG A 155 24.75 0.45 9.20
C ARG A 155 24.26 0.80 10.59
N GLU A 156 24.27 2.09 10.92
CA GLU A 156 23.99 2.60 12.25
C GLU A 156 23.22 3.91 12.18
N VAL A 157 22.16 3.99 13.00
CA VAL A 157 21.51 5.26 13.34
C VAL A 157 22.06 5.71 14.69
N HIS A 158 22.58 6.94 14.75
CA HIS A 158 23.18 7.51 15.94
C HIS A 158 22.18 7.54 17.11
N LYS A 159 22.63 7.12 18.30
CA LYS A 159 21.78 6.93 19.49
C LYS A 159 20.94 8.15 19.88
N SER A 160 21.44 9.36 19.62
CA SER A 160 20.74 10.61 19.95
C SER A 160 19.40 10.79 19.23
N VAL A 161 19.12 10.02 18.17
CA VAL A 161 17.80 10.02 17.52
C VAL A 161 16.71 9.66 18.53
N GLY A 162 17.00 8.77 19.49
CA GLY A 162 16.05 8.35 20.54
C GLY A 162 15.65 9.47 21.50
N SER A 163 16.36 10.60 21.50
CA SER A 163 16.08 11.77 22.32
C SER A 163 15.26 12.86 21.59
N LEU A 164 14.86 12.63 20.33
CA LEU A 164 14.16 13.63 19.52
C LEU A 164 12.67 13.75 19.87
N GLY A 165 12.36 14.58 20.87
CA GLY A 165 10.99 14.79 21.37
C GLY A 165 9.97 15.37 20.40
N LYS A 166 10.40 15.93 19.27
CA LYS A 166 9.51 16.50 18.23
C LYS A 166 9.46 15.70 16.94
N LEU A 167 10.19 14.57 16.88
CA LEU A 167 10.21 13.71 15.70
C LEU A 167 8.83 13.07 15.53
N ILE A 168 8.23 13.24 14.37
CA ILE A 168 6.92 12.69 14.00
C ILE A 168 7.08 11.48 13.08
N VAL A 169 8.03 11.57 12.15
CA VAL A 169 8.29 10.52 11.15
C VAL A 169 9.76 10.12 11.17
N LEU A 170 10.01 8.83 11.35
CA LEU A 170 11.31 8.19 11.15
C LEU A 170 11.15 7.08 10.09
N ASN A 171 11.65 7.35 8.89
CA ASN A 171 11.58 6.40 7.77
C ASN A 171 12.97 5.83 7.46
N LEU A 172 13.13 4.53 7.69
CA LEU A 172 14.31 3.73 7.42
C LEU A 172 14.00 2.57 6.45
N ASN A 173 12.84 2.62 5.76
CA ASN A 173 12.41 1.63 4.78
C ASN A 173 13.57 1.28 3.83
N GLY A 174 13.84 0.00 3.57
CA GLY A 174 14.86 -0.46 2.62
C GLY A 174 16.31 -0.26 3.08
N CYS A 175 16.58 0.09 4.33
CA CYS A 175 17.94 0.16 4.88
C CYS A 175 18.49 -1.25 5.18
N SER A 176 18.72 -2.05 4.13
CA SER A 176 19.00 -3.49 4.25
C SER A 176 20.26 -3.87 5.03
N ASN A 177 21.25 -2.96 5.15
CA ASN A 177 22.45 -3.17 5.96
C ASN A 177 22.38 -2.57 7.38
N LEU A 178 21.24 -2.03 7.81
CA LEU A 178 21.09 -1.47 9.15
C LEU A 178 21.21 -2.60 10.18
N VAL A 179 22.17 -2.47 11.09
CA VAL A 179 22.43 -3.41 12.19
C VAL A 179 22.13 -2.77 13.53
N VAL A 180 22.50 -1.50 13.70
CA VAL A 180 22.40 -0.79 14.98
C VAL A 180 21.32 0.28 14.91
N PHE A 181 20.22 0.03 15.62
CA PHE A 181 19.18 1.01 15.95
C PHE A 181 19.26 1.33 17.46
N PRO A 182 19.04 2.57 17.91
CA PRO A 182 19.03 2.89 19.34
C PRO A 182 18.06 1.98 20.11
N SER A 183 18.56 1.34 21.16
CA SER A 183 17.72 0.59 22.10
C SER A 183 16.87 1.50 22.97
N ASP A 184 17.34 2.72 23.23
CA ASP A 184 16.66 3.71 24.06
C ASP A 184 15.95 4.76 23.20
N ILE A 185 14.62 4.71 23.21
CA ILE A 185 13.74 5.60 22.43
C ILE A 185 12.71 6.34 23.29
N HIS A 186 12.88 6.39 24.62
CA HIS A 186 11.95 7.06 25.56
C HIS A 186 11.72 8.55 25.23
N GLY A 187 12.66 9.17 24.53
CA GLY A 187 12.59 10.58 24.14
C GLY A 187 11.70 10.84 22.93
N LEU A 188 11.25 9.83 22.18
CA LEU A 188 10.45 9.96 20.94
C LEU A 188 8.96 10.30 21.19
N LYS A 189 8.70 11.30 22.05
CA LYS A 189 7.36 11.67 22.57
C LYS A 189 6.35 12.20 21.55
N SER A 190 6.75 12.40 20.29
CA SER A 190 5.87 12.87 19.21
C SER A 190 5.80 11.90 18.03
N LEU A 191 6.47 10.75 18.12
CA LEU A 191 6.66 9.85 16.98
C LEU A 191 5.34 9.16 16.64
N LYS A 192 4.89 9.37 15.41
CA LYS A 192 3.67 8.77 14.87
C LYS A 192 3.94 7.66 13.89
N ILE A 193 5.04 7.75 13.12
CA ILE A 193 5.37 6.81 12.06
C ILE A 193 6.81 6.33 12.26
N LEU A 194 6.98 5.03 12.47
CA LEU A 194 8.24 4.33 12.45
C LEU A 194 8.22 3.26 11.36
N ASN A 195 9.01 3.48 10.30
CA ASN A 195 9.13 2.52 9.20
C ASN A 195 10.53 1.93 9.18
N LEU A 196 10.64 0.64 9.52
CA LEU A 196 11.85 -0.19 9.50
C LEU A 196 11.76 -1.31 8.45
N ASN A 197 10.77 -1.24 7.56
CA ASN A 197 10.56 -2.20 6.47
C ASN A 197 11.87 -2.45 5.71
N GLY A 198 12.19 -3.70 5.39
CA GLY A 198 13.38 -4.08 4.62
C GLY A 198 14.71 -3.90 5.34
N CYS A 199 14.75 -3.60 6.65
CA CYS A 199 15.99 -3.57 7.43
C CYS A 199 16.48 -4.98 7.78
N SER A 200 16.89 -5.74 6.76
CA SER A 200 17.12 -7.20 6.82
C SER A 200 18.23 -7.69 7.78
N LYS A 201 19.07 -6.79 8.30
CA LYS A 201 20.12 -7.13 9.28
C LYS A 201 19.83 -6.61 10.69
N LEU A 202 18.71 -5.91 10.87
CA LEU A 202 18.27 -5.44 12.17
C LEU A 202 17.61 -6.60 12.90
N ASP A 203 18.26 -7.13 13.93
CA ASP A 203 17.83 -8.31 14.70
C ASP A 203 17.36 -7.97 16.12
N THR A 204 17.71 -6.79 16.62
CA THR A 204 17.27 -6.28 17.92
C THR A 204 16.10 -5.31 17.78
N MET A 205 15.02 -5.53 18.54
CA MET A 205 13.97 -4.53 18.73
C MET A 205 14.46 -3.38 19.61
N PRO A 206 13.97 -2.13 19.39
CA PRO A 206 14.11 -1.09 20.39
C PRO A 206 13.32 -1.47 21.66
N LEU A 207 13.93 -1.28 22.82
CA LEU A 207 13.26 -1.46 24.11
C LEU A 207 12.27 -0.29 24.32
N ASN A 208 11.24 -0.51 25.14
CA ASN A 208 10.30 0.53 25.58
C ASN A 208 9.41 1.15 24.49
N LEU A 209 9.05 0.39 23.44
CA LEU A 209 8.03 0.84 22.48
C LEU A 209 6.71 1.23 23.16
N GLU A 210 6.37 0.58 24.27
CA GLU A 210 5.22 0.90 25.12
C GLU A 210 5.19 2.35 25.62
N GLU A 211 6.34 3.02 25.72
CA GLU A 211 6.44 4.42 26.14
C GLU A 211 6.23 5.41 24.97
N VAL A 212 6.27 4.93 23.73
CA VAL A 212 5.99 5.73 22.52
C VAL A 212 4.47 5.76 22.29
N GLU A 213 3.74 6.30 23.27
CA GLU A 213 2.29 6.40 23.28
C GLU A 213 1.67 6.95 21.98
N PRO A 214 2.21 7.99 21.30
CA PRO A 214 1.57 8.55 20.10
C PRO A 214 1.78 7.73 18.83
N LEU A 215 2.45 6.58 18.87
CA LEU A 215 2.77 5.79 17.67
C LEU A 215 1.47 5.31 16.99
N GLU A 216 1.29 5.70 15.73
CA GLU A 216 0.11 5.38 14.91
C GLU A 216 0.45 4.32 13.85
N GLU A 217 1.69 4.26 13.37
CA GLU A 217 2.12 3.35 12.32
C GLU A 217 3.48 2.72 12.64
N LEU A 218 3.53 1.40 12.60
CA LEU A 218 4.74 0.59 12.76
C LEU A 218 4.83 -0.44 11.63
N ASP A 219 5.86 -0.31 10.81
CA ASP A 219 6.19 -1.28 9.75
C ASP A 219 7.59 -1.86 10.01
N ILE A 220 7.65 -3.16 10.30
CA ILE A 220 8.89 -3.89 10.55
C ILE A 220 9.07 -5.07 9.58
N PHE A 221 8.38 -5.04 8.43
CA PHE A 221 8.49 -6.05 7.38
C PHE A 221 9.94 -6.32 7.01
N GLY A 222 10.31 -7.57 6.76
CA GLY A 222 11.64 -7.90 6.23
C GLY A 222 12.82 -7.52 7.14
N THR A 223 12.59 -7.38 8.45
CA THR A 223 13.66 -7.28 9.47
C THR A 223 14.10 -8.67 9.96
N ALA A 224 15.29 -8.77 10.56
CA ALA A 224 15.77 -10.02 11.17
C ALA A 224 15.30 -10.20 12.63
N ILE A 225 14.32 -9.41 13.05
CA ILE A 225 13.78 -9.40 14.40
C ILE A 225 13.03 -10.71 14.63
N GLY A 226 13.74 -11.70 15.19
CA GLY A 226 13.27 -13.08 15.32
C GLY A 226 12.34 -13.32 16.52
N GLN A 227 12.34 -12.41 17.50
CA GLN A 227 11.35 -12.36 18.56
C GLN A 227 10.92 -10.91 18.70
N ILE A 228 9.82 -10.59 18.03
CA ILE A 228 9.07 -9.42 18.44
C ILE A 228 8.64 -9.72 19.87
N VAL A 229 9.01 -8.86 20.82
CA VAL A 229 8.41 -8.91 22.15
C VAL A 229 6.99 -8.38 21.97
N ILE A 230 6.11 -9.19 21.38
CA ILE A 230 4.75 -8.79 20.99
C ILE A 230 3.96 -8.37 22.25
N SER A 231 4.36 -8.83 23.44
CA SER A 231 3.84 -8.34 24.72
C SER A 231 3.96 -6.82 24.89
N SER A 232 4.94 -6.15 24.26
CA SER A 232 5.07 -4.69 24.28
C SER A 232 4.25 -4.01 23.17
N ILE A 233 4.07 -4.66 22.00
CA ILE A 233 3.26 -4.09 20.91
C ILE A 233 1.81 -3.94 21.32
N VAL A 234 1.26 -4.88 22.09
CA VAL A 234 -0.14 -4.87 22.56
C VAL A 234 -0.46 -3.63 23.40
N GLN A 235 0.56 -2.99 23.99
CA GLN A 235 0.40 -1.76 24.76
C GLN A 235 0.28 -0.49 23.90
N LEU A 236 0.55 -0.59 22.59
CA LEU A 236 0.43 0.52 21.62
C LEU A 236 -1.03 0.79 21.26
N LYS A 237 -1.81 1.30 22.22
CA LYS A 237 -3.26 1.51 22.08
C LYS A 237 -3.66 2.48 20.96
N ASN A 238 -2.74 3.35 20.54
CA ASN A 238 -2.98 4.33 19.47
C ASN A 238 -2.59 3.82 18.07
N LEU A 239 -2.04 2.61 17.98
CA LEU A 239 -1.58 2.03 16.73
C LEU A 239 -2.77 1.81 15.79
N LYS A 240 -2.66 2.34 14.57
CA LYS A 240 -3.65 2.25 13.49
C LYS A 240 -3.19 1.29 12.40
N THR A 241 -1.89 1.20 12.16
CA THR A 241 -1.29 0.32 11.16
C THR A 241 -0.16 -0.48 11.78
N LEU A 242 -0.24 -1.80 11.66
CA LEU A 242 0.81 -2.73 12.06
C LEU A 242 1.12 -3.67 10.90
N SER A 243 2.37 -3.67 10.44
CA SER A 243 2.88 -4.63 9.48
C SER A 243 4.02 -5.44 10.09
N LEU A 244 3.80 -6.75 10.20
CA LEU A 244 4.78 -7.75 10.59
C LEU A 244 5.15 -8.67 9.42
N CYS A 245 4.74 -8.33 8.20
CA CYS A 245 4.83 -9.22 7.06
C CYS A 245 6.27 -9.73 6.85
N GLY A 246 6.43 -11.00 6.44
CA GLY A 246 7.74 -11.60 6.21
C GLY A 246 8.61 -11.84 7.45
N CYS A 247 8.14 -11.53 8.67
CA CYS A 247 8.86 -11.85 9.91
C CYS A 247 8.97 -13.38 10.07
N LYS A 248 10.19 -13.92 9.94
CA LYS A 248 10.48 -15.35 10.08
C LYS A 248 11.20 -15.60 11.40
N VAL A 249 10.69 -16.53 12.22
CA VAL A 249 11.42 -17.01 13.40
C VAL A 249 12.68 -17.73 12.91
N GLY A 250 13.84 -17.11 13.13
CA GLY A 250 15.14 -17.70 12.83
C GLY A 250 15.39 -18.96 13.67
N SER A 251 16.27 -19.84 13.18
CA SER A 251 16.68 -21.04 13.93
C SER A 251 17.27 -20.69 15.32
N PRO A 252 17.15 -21.56 16.35
CA PRO A 252 17.41 -21.29 17.78
C PRO A 252 18.81 -20.84 18.22
N LYS A 253 19.71 -20.40 17.34
CA LYS A 253 21.13 -20.26 17.65
C LYS A 253 21.50 -19.02 18.48
N THR A 254 20.57 -18.09 18.72
CA THR A 254 20.80 -16.86 19.51
C THR A 254 19.87 -16.71 20.71
N TRP A 255 19.30 -17.82 21.23
CA TRP A 255 18.55 -17.79 22.49
C TRP A 255 19.47 -17.54 23.70
N SER A 256 19.90 -16.30 23.83
CA SER A 256 20.67 -15.78 24.96
C SER A 256 19.72 -15.27 26.04
N PHE A 257 19.41 -16.18 26.98
CA PHE A 257 19.34 -15.97 28.43
C PHE A 257 18.24 -15.21 29.16
N PHE A 258 17.24 -14.54 28.54
CA PHE A 258 16.15 -13.94 29.35
C PHE A 258 14.74 -14.12 28.77
N SER A 259 14.13 -15.27 29.07
CA SER A 259 12.71 -15.41 29.45
C SER A 259 12.38 -16.90 29.70
N LEU A 260 12.90 -17.41 30.82
CA LEU A 260 12.46 -18.66 31.42
C LEU A 260 11.04 -18.48 31.97
N TRP A 261 10.16 -19.38 31.56
CA TRP A 261 8.86 -19.76 32.18
C TRP A 261 7.58 -19.04 31.72
N SER A 262 7.06 -19.46 30.56
CA SER A 262 5.61 -19.66 30.37
C SER A 262 5.26 -20.66 29.24
N TRP A 263 5.99 -21.78 29.11
CA TRP A 263 5.67 -22.83 28.10
C TRP A 263 5.50 -24.23 28.67
N LEU A 264 5.32 -24.36 29.99
CA LEU A 264 4.99 -25.64 30.64
C LEU A 264 3.47 -25.88 30.67
N THR A 265 2.83 -25.89 29.50
CA THR A 265 1.60 -26.66 29.20
C THR A 265 1.19 -26.40 27.76
N LEU A 266 1.59 -27.28 26.83
CA LEU A 266 0.81 -27.70 25.64
C LEU A 266 1.60 -28.81 24.90
N PRO A 267 0.91 -29.79 24.30
CA PRO A 267 1.47 -31.09 23.99
C PRO A 267 2.38 -31.08 22.76
N THR A 268 3.41 -31.92 22.86
CA THR A 268 4.31 -32.37 21.80
C THR A 268 3.61 -32.53 20.45
N ARG A 269 4.06 -31.79 19.42
CA ARG A 269 3.86 -32.17 18.02
C ARG A 269 5.20 -32.30 17.29
N LYS A 270 5.33 -33.43 16.59
CA LYS A 270 6.42 -33.79 15.70
C LYS A 270 6.54 -32.80 14.53
N SER A 271 7.78 -32.66 14.06
CA SER A 271 8.24 -32.10 12.78
C SER A 271 8.33 -30.57 12.63
N GLY A 272 9.58 -30.08 12.74
CA GLY A 272 10.26 -29.27 11.71
C GLY A 272 9.80 -27.84 11.39
N CYS A 273 8.55 -27.44 11.66
CA CYS A 273 8.06 -26.10 11.32
C CYS A 273 8.06 -25.19 12.55
N MET A 274 9.08 -24.32 12.67
CA MET A 274 9.01 -23.16 13.57
C MET A 274 8.19 -22.06 12.88
N GLY A 275 6.89 -22.02 13.15
CA GLY A 275 6.02 -20.90 12.78
C GLY A 275 6.11 -19.76 13.78
N LEU A 276 5.78 -18.53 13.38
CA LEU A 276 5.62 -17.41 14.31
C LEU A 276 4.42 -17.70 15.23
N MET A 277 4.59 -17.51 16.54
CA MET A 277 3.47 -17.54 17.50
C MET A 277 3.07 -16.11 17.83
N LEU A 278 1.80 -15.79 17.60
CA LEU A 278 1.21 -14.51 18.02
C LEU A 278 0.69 -14.66 19.45
N PRO A 279 1.05 -13.77 20.40
CA PRO A 279 0.33 -13.70 21.66
C PRO A 279 -1.03 -13.05 21.44
N SER A 280 -1.71 -12.78 22.55
CA SER A 280 -2.94 -12.02 22.53
C SER A 280 -2.78 -10.67 21.84
N LEU A 281 -3.64 -10.39 20.87
CA LEU A 281 -3.71 -9.07 20.22
C LEU A 281 -4.69 -8.13 20.95
N ALA A 282 -5.23 -8.58 22.09
CA ALA A 282 -6.18 -7.85 22.90
C ALA A 282 -5.54 -6.60 23.51
N GLY A 283 -5.80 -5.44 22.91
CA GLY A 283 -5.22 -4.14 23.31
C GLY A 283 -5.03 -3.18 22.14
N LEU A 284 -4.88 -3.72 20.93
CA LEU A 284 -4.76 -2.97 19.68
C LEU A 284 -6.13 -2.50 19.15
N SER A 285 -6.97 -1.94 20.02
CA SER A 285 -8.37 -1.61 19.70
C SER A 285 -8.54 -0.47 18.68
N SER A 286 -7.49 0.34 18.47
CA SER A 286 -7.45 1.40 17.46
C SER A 286 -6.97 0.92 16.08
N LEU A 287 -6.52 -0.34 15.97
CA LEU A 287 -5.90 -0.87 14.77
C LEU A 287 -6.91 -0.93 13.63
N LYS A 288 -6.53 -0.37 12.48
CA LYS A 288 -7.33 -0.31 11.25
C LYS A 288 -6.77 -1.23 10.17
N THR A 289 -5.44 -1.41 10.14
CA THR A 289 -4.77 -2.27 9.18
C THR A 289 -3.80 -3.18 9.92
N LEU A 290 -3.93 -4.49 9.70
CA LEU A 290 -3.04 -5.52 10.21
C LEU A 290 -2.52 -6.36 9.06
N ASP A 291 -1.20 -6.35 8.86
CA ASP A 291 -0.52 -7.20 7.88
C ASP A 291 0.39 -8.20 8.57
N LEU A 292 0.03 -9.48 8.45
CA LEU A 292 0.76 -10.64 8.96
C LEU A 292 1.12 -11.60 7.83
N SER A 293 1.19 -11.12 6.59
CA SER A 293 1.49 -11.97 5.44
C SER A 293 2.91 -12.56 5.52
N ASP A 294 3.15 -13.73 4.93
CA ASP A 294 4.47 -14.38 4.86
C ASP A 294 5.17 -14.61 6.23
N CYS A 295 4.40 -14.73 7.32
CA CYS A 295 4.92 -14.89 8.69
C CYS A 295 5.09 -16.35 9.13
N ASN A 296 4.84 -17.31 8.23
CA ASN A 296 4.82 -18.75 8.55
C ASN A 296 3.88 -19.09 9.73
N LEU A 297 2.76 -18.38 9.87
CA LEU A 297 1.78 -18.62 10.92
C LEU A 297 1.12 -19.98 10.74
N LEU A 298 1.02 -20.74 11.84
CA LEU A 298 0.32 -22.02 11.89
C LEU A 298 -1.11 -21.90 12.42
N GLU A 299 -1.39 -20.84 13.16
CA GLU A 299 -2.69 -20.51 13.73
C GLU A 299 -2.83 -18.99 13.90
N ILE A 300 -4.07 -18.50 13.87
CA ILE A 300 -4.41 -17.12 14.22
C ILE A 300 -5.11 -17.13 15.59
N PRO A 301 -4.67 -16.32 16.57
CA PRO A 301 -5.30 -16.25 17.89
C PRO A 301 -6.79 -15.92 17.83
N SER A 302 -7.60 -16.57 18.66
CA SER A 302 -9.04 -16.32 18.71
C SER A 302 -9.40 -14.93 19.23
N ASP A 303 -8.51 -14.23 19.93
CA ASP A 303 -8.75 -12.85 20.35
C ASP A 303 -8.57 -11.81 19.23
N ILE A 304 -8.26 -12.23 17.98
CA ILE A 304 -8.33 -11.37 16.79
C ILE A 304 -9.68 -10.64 16.70
N GLY A 305 -10.78 -11.29 17.12
CA GLY A 305 -12.12 -10.69 17.15
C GLY A 305 -12.25 -9.46 18.04
N SER A 306 -11.29 -9.19 18.93
CA SER A 306 -11.25 -7.98 19.76
C SER A 306 -10.81 -6.72 19.01
N LEU A 307 -10.33 -6.85 17.77
CA LEU A 307 -9.87 -5.73 16.94
C LEU A 307 -11.04 -5.02 16.23
N PHE A 308 -11.97 -4.45 16.99
CA PHE A 308 -13.23 -3.89 16.47
C PHE A 308 -13.07 -2.73 15.47
N SER A 309 -11.90 -2.06 15.46
CA SER A 309 -11.59 -0.98 14.52
C SER A 309 -10.99 -1.45 13.19
N LEU A 310 -10.68 -2.75 13.08
CA LEU A 310 -9.94 -3.31 11.95
C LEU A 310 -10.77 -3.22 10.67
N LYS A 311 -10.15 -2.67 9.62
CA LYS A 311 -10.72 -2.46 8.29
C LYS A 311 -10.09 -3.36 7.24
N GLU A 312 -8.81 -3.64 7.41
CA GLU A 312 -8.01 -4.44 6.48
C GLU A 312 -7.17 -5.46 7.25
N LEU A 313 -7.27 -6.73 6.86
CA LEU A 313 -6.52 -7.85 7.43
C LEU A 313 -5.82 -8.60 6.30
N LYS A 314 -4.49 -8.63 6.34
CA LYS A 314 -3.66 -9.39 5.40
C LYS A 314 -2.97 -10.54 6.09
N LEU A 315 -3.19 -11.73 5.57
CA LEU A 315 -2.74 -13.00 6.12
C LEU A 315 -2.12 -13.90 5.04
N GLY A 316 -1.86 -13.37 3.83
CA GLY A 316 -1.37 -14.16 2.70
C GLY A 316 -0.04 -14.89 2.98
N GLY A 317 0.24 -15.98 2.28
CA GLY A 317 1.52 -16.71 2.37
C GLY A 317 1.75 -17.43 3.70
N ASN A 318 0.70 -17.70 4.48
CA ASN A 318 0.79 -18.42 5.75
C ASN A 318 0.36 -19.90 5.66
N ASN A 319 0.57 -20.65 6.74
CA ASN A 319 0.44 -22.11 6.79
C ASN A 319 -0.65 -22.61 7.76
N PHE A 320 -1.56 -21.74 8.17
CA PHE A 320 -2.72 -22.13 8.99
C PHE A 320 -3.75 -22.91 8.15
N VAL A 321 -4.50 -23.78 8.82
CA VAL A 321 -5.52 -24.63 8.18
C VAL A 321 -6.91 -24.00 8.19
N SER A 322 -7.16 -23.14 9.17
CA SER A 322 -8.42 -22.41 9.31
C SER A 322 -8.18 -21.07 9.99
N LEU A 323 -9.17 -20.18 9.87
CA LEU A 323 -9.25 -18.95 10.65
C LEU A 323 -10.18 -19.18 11.86
N PRO A 324 -10.00 -18.45 12.99
CA PRO A 324 -10.87 -18.57 14.15
C PRO A 324 -12.26 -17.99 13.87
N ASP A 325 -13.29 -18.58 14.48
CA ASP A 325 -14.69 -18.12 14.35
C ASP A 325 -14.89 -16.66 14.80
N SER A 326 -14.04 -16.17 15.70
CA SER A 326 -14.06 -14.80 16.18
C SER A 326 -13.77 -13.75 15.10
N ILE A 327 -13.29 -14.13 13.91
CA ILE A 327 -13.23 -13.22 12.76
C ILE A 327 -14.59 -12.59 12.48
N SER A 328 -15.71 -13.31 12.72
CA SER A 328 -17.05 -12.77 12.53
C SER A 328 -17.37 -11.55 13.40
N GLN A 329 -16.58 -11.30 14.45
CA GLN A 329 -16.74 -10.17 15.39
C GLN A 329 -16.10 -8.87 14.86
N LEU A 330 -15.29 -8.95 13.80
CA LEU A 330 -14.62 -7.82 13.16
C LEU A 330 -15.60 -6.97 12.34
N SER A 331 -16.52 -6.28 13.03
CA SER A 331 -17.66 -5.59 12.43
C SER A 331 -17.29 -4.45 11.46
N ARG A 332 -16.04 -3.99 11.44
CA ARG A 332 -15.56 -2.94 10.51
C ARG A 332 -14.63 -3.46 9.43
N LEU A 333 -14.39 -4.78 9.37
CA LEU A 333 -13.50 -5.38 8.40
C LEU A 333 -14.14 -5.32 7.02
N TYR A 334 -13.49 -4.61 6.10
CA TYR A 334 -13.92 -4.47 4.72
C TYR A 334 -13.11 -5.38 3.79
N ASN A 335 -11.82 -5.55 4.06
CA ASN A 335 -10.90 -6.27 3.17
C ASN A 335 -10.19 -7.39 3.92
N LEU A 336 -10.29 -8.61 3.41
CA LEU A 336 -9.57 -9.79 3.90
C LEU A 336 -8.71 -10.38 2.77
N PHE A 337 -7.41 -10.43 2.99
CA PHE A 337 -6.41 -10.90 2.04
C PHE A 337 -5.74 -12.18 2.57
N LEU A 338 -5.84 -13.27 1.84
CA LEU A 338 -5.47 -14.65 2.19
C LEU A 338 -4.66 -15.33 1.07
N GLU A 339 -4.16 -14.57 0.10
CA GLU A 339 -3.44 -15.07 -1.06
C GLU A 339 -2.34 -16.06 -0.67
N LYS A 340 -2.15 -17.15 -1.42
CA LYS A 340 -1.10 -18.14 -1.24
C LYS A 340 -1.12 -18.87 0.13
N CYS A 341 -2.26 -18.90 0.84
CA CYS A 341 -2.44 -19.74 2.03
C CYS A 341 -2.77 -21.20 1.66
N GLN A 342 -1.79 -21.92 1.12
CA GLN A 342 -1.99 -23.23 0.47
C GLN A 342 -2.57 -24.33 1.36
N ARG A 343 -2.48 -24.20 2.69
CA ARG A 343 -3.01 -25.17 3.67
C ARG A 343 -4.39 -24.84 4.21
N LEU A 344 -4.92 -23.66 3.88
CA LEU A 344 -6.22 -23.20 4.34
C LEU A 344 -7.31 -24.07 3.74
N GLN A 345 -8.10 -24.74 4.57
CA GLN A 345 -9.15 -25.69 4.16
C GLN A 345 -10.55 -25.09 4.23
N SER A 346 -10.78 -24.14 5.14
CA SER A 346 -12.10 -23.57 5.32
C SER A 346 -12.05 -22.13 5.81
N LEU A 347 -12.99 -21.31 5.35
CA LEU A 347 -13.27 -20.00 5.95
C LEU A 347 -14.45 -20.11 6.93
N PRO A 348 -14.30 -19.56 8.17
CA PRO A 348 -15.38 -19.52 9.14
C PRO A 348 -16.43 -18.48 8.73
N LYS A 349 -17.35 -18.17 9.63
CA LYS A 349 -18.28 -17.06 9.41
C LYS A 349 -17.52 -15.73 9.25
N LEU A 350 -17.73 -15.08 8.10
CA LEU A 350 -17.17 -13.78 7.79
C LEU A 350 -18.03 -12.64 8.39
N PRO A 351 -17.44 -11.45 8.62
CA PRO A 351 -18.17 -10.27 9.07
C PRO A 351 -19.19 -9.81 8.03
N SER A 352 -20.31 -9.24 8.49
CA SER A 352 -21.39 -8.75 7.60
C SER A 352 -20.96 -7.60 6.68
N ASN A 353 -20.02 -6.76 7.12
CA ASN A 353 -19.53 -5.58 6.41
C ASN A 353 -18.37 -5.86 5.45
N ILE A 354 -18.01 -7.13 5.24
CA ILE A 354 -16.93 -7.51 4.32
C ILE A 354 -17.29 -7.09 2.88
N LYS A 355 -16.36 -6.41 2.22
CA LYS A 355 -16.48 -5.96 0.83
C LYS A 355 -15.60 -6.76 -0.11
N LEU A 356 -14.38 -7.11 0.32
CA LEU A 356 -13.42 -7.86 -0.47
C LEU A 356 -12.88 -9.05 0.33
N VAL A 357 -12.97 -10.23 -0.26
CA VAL A 357 -12.22 -11.41 0.16
C VAL A 357 -11.36 -11.86 -1.01
N ARG A 358 -10.04 -11.83 -0.84
CA ARG A 358 -9.10 -12.37 -1.82
C ARG A 358 -8.35 -13.54 -1.21
N ALA A 359 -8.49 -14.71 -1.80
CA ALA A 359 -7.87 -15.95 -1.33
C ALA A 359 -7.25 -16.73 -2.49
N ASP A 360 -6.64 -16.01 -3.43
CA ASP A 360 -5.98 -16.57 -4.60
C ASP A 360 -4.90 -17.59 -4.20
N ASP A 361 -4.76 -18.68 -4.94
CA ASP A 361 -3.86 -19.80 -4.66
C ASP A 361 -4.05 -20.50 -3.30
N CYS A 362 -5.21 -20.38 -2.67
CA CYS A 362 -5.58 -21.25 -1.54
C CYS A 362 -6.03 -22.63 -2.05
N THR A 363 -5.07 -23.40 -2.55
CA THR A 363 -5.33 -24.65 -3.28
C THR A 363 -6.02 -25.75 -2.46
N SER A 364 -5.90 -25.74 -1.13
CA SER A 364 -6.60 -26.68 -0.25
C SER A 364 -7.97 -26.18 0.24
N LEU A 365 -8.43 -24.99 -0.18
CA LEU A 365 -9.65 -24.40 0.33
C LEU A 365 -10.87 -25.17 -0.20
N GLU A 366 -11.61 -25.83 0.67
CA GLU A 366 -12.76 -26.68 0.33
C GLU A 366 -14.10 -25.98 0.57
N THR A 367 -14.20 -25.14 1.60
CA THR A 367 -15.50 -24.60 2.04
C THR A 367 -15.42 -23.17 2.56
N ILE A 368 -16.54 -22.45 2.44
CA ILE A 368 -16.75 -21.13 3.04
C ILE A 368 -18.09 -21.17 3.77
N SER A 369 -18.03 -21.26 5.10
CA SER A 369 -19.21 -21.54 5.92
C SER A 369 -20.31 -20.49 5.78
N SER A 370 -19.98 -19.22 5.46
CA SER A 370 -20.95 -18.11 5.47
C SER A 370 -21.02 -17.29 4.17
N ALA A 371 -20.57 -17.82 3.02
CA ALA A 371 -20.70 -17.09 1.75
C ALA A 371 -22.16 -16.69 1.46
N HIS A 372 -23.09 -17.46 2.01
CA HIS A 372 -24.53 -17.33 1.88
C HIS A 372 -25.19 -16.40 2.93
N GLU A 373 -24.42 -15.75 3.80
CA GLU A 373 -24.91 -14.84 4.86
C GLU A 373 -24.36 -13.41 4.73
N LEU A 374 -23.62 -13.13 3.65
CA LEU A 374 -23.02 -11.83 3.42
C LEU A 374 -24.08 -10.78 3.08
N THR A 375 -24.04 -9.64 3.77
CA THR A 375 -25.09 -8.60 3.67
C THR A 375 -24.57 -7.27 3.12
N SER A 376 -23.30 -7.19 2.76
CA SER A 376 -22.70 -5.94 2.26
C SER A 376 -23.31 -5.54 0.92
N GLN A 377 -23.46 -4.22 0.73
CA GLN A 377 -24.04 -3.64 -0.49
C GLN A 377 -23.17 -3.87 -1.73
N SER A 378 -21.87 -3.93 -1.53
CA SER A 378 -20.89 -4.24 -2.57
C SER A 378 -19.99 -5.35 -2.04
N ILE A 379 -19.89 -6.45 -2.79
CA ILE A 379 -19.10 -7.63 -2.44
C ILE A 379 -18.28 -8.05 -3.65
N ASP A 380 -17.00 -8.33 -3.42
CA ASP A 380 -16.04 -8.90 -4.36
C ASP A 380 -15.35 -10.10 -3.70
N LEU A 381 -15.53 -11.27 -4.31
CA LEU A 381 -15.03 -12.55 -3.84
C LEU A 381 -14.06 -13.13 -4.88
N GLN A 382 -12.77 -13.15 -4.55
CA GLN A 382 -11.71 -13.58 -5.46
C GLN A 382 -11.07 -14.87 -4.93
N PHE A 383 -11.26 -15.96 -5.66
CA PHE A 383 -10.76 -17.30 -5.32
C PHE A 383 -9.99 -17.91 -6.49
N PHE A 384 -8.98 -17.20 -7.01
CA PHE A 384 -8.17 -17.72 -8.10
C PHE A 384 -7.48 -19.03 -7.69
N ASN A 385 -7.49 -20.04 -8.55
CA ASN A 385 -6.87 -21.36 -8.34
C ASN A 385 -7.32 -22.14 -7.07
N CYS A 386 -8.47 -21.81 -6.49
CA CYS A 386 -9.09 -22.57 -5.40
C CYS A 386 -9.94 -23.75 -5.93
N PHE A 387 -9.32 -24.73 -6.59
CA PHE A 387 -10.05 -25.80 -7.29
C PHE A 387 -10.86 -26.72 -6.36
N GLU A 388 -10.37 -26.95 -5.14
CA GLU A 388 -11.07 -27.75 -4.12
C GLU A 388 -12.37 -27.09 -3.63
N LEU A 389 -12.48 -25.76 -3.76
CA LEU A 389 -13.66 -25.00 -3.33
C LEU A 389 -14.83 -25.22 -4.29
N THR A 390 -14.53 -25.28 -5.59
CA THR A 390 -15.55 -25.42 -6.62
C THR A 390 -15.87 -26.87 -6.92
N GLN A 391 -14.87 -27.76 -6.83
CA GLN A 391 -14.99 -29.17 -7.22
C GLN A 391 -15.60 -29.33 -8.63
N GLY A 392 -15.26 -28.40 -9.55
CA GLY A 392 -15.82 -28.35 -10.91
C GLY A 392 -17.27 -27.84 -11.01
N ARG A 393 -17.85 -27.28 -9.93
CA ARG A 393 -19.26 -26.79 -9.87
C ARG A 393 -19.36 -25.28 -9.80
N SER A 394 -18.42 -24.58 -10.41
CA SER A 394 -18.19 -23.14 -10.28
C SER A 394 -19.40 -22.31 -10.69
N LYS A 395 -20.04 -22.64 -11.81
CA LYS A 395 -21.27 -21.97 -12.27
C LYS A 395 -22.40 -22.08 -11.25
N SER A 396 -22.61 -23.27 -10.69
CA SER A 396 -23.67 -23.53 -9.71
C SER A 396 -23.38 -22.79 -8.41
N LEU A 397 -22.11 -22.75 -8.00
CA LEU A 397 -21.67 -22.05 -6.80
C LEU A 397 -21.85 -20.53 -6.94
N ALA A 398 -21.41 -19.95 -8.07
CA ALA A 398 -21.55 -18.53 -8.37
C ALA A 398 -23.03 -18.08 -8.38
N ILE A 399 -23.90 -18.81 -9.11
CA ILE A 399 -25.35 -18.52 -9.13
C ILE A 399 -25.94 -18.65 -7.73
N MET A 400 -25.59 -19.71 -6.99
CA MET A 400 -26.12 -19.94 -5.65
C MET A 400 -25.78 -18.79 -4.70
N TRP A 401 -24.53 -18.31 -4.71
CA TRP A 401 -24.10 -17.18 -3.89
C TRP A 401 -24.80 -15.89 -4.29
N LEU A 402 -24.88 -15.58 -5.59
CA LEU A 402 -25.61 -14.41 -6.07
C LEU A 402 -27.09 -14.46 -5.63
N LYS A 403 -27.80 -15.57 -5.89
CA LYS A 403 -29.22 -15.73 -5.52
C LYS A 403 -29.43 -15.49 -4.04
N ARG A 404 -28.54 -16.03 -3.21
CA ARG A 404 -28.63 -15.87 -1.77
C ARG A 404 -28.39 -14.43 -1.33
N TRP A 405 -27.38 -13.78 -1.89
CA TRP A 405 -27.08 -12.38 -1.62
C TRP A 405 -28.26 -11.48 -2.00
N LEU A 406 -28.88 -11.69 -3.17
CA LEU A 406 -30.10 -11.00 -3.61
C LEU A 406 -31.28 -11.22 -2.63
N GLN A 407 -31.49 -12.45 -2.16
CA GLN A 407 -32.57 -12.77 -1.21
C GLN A 407 -32.43 -12.00 0.12
N ILE A 408 -31.21 -11.92 0.67
CA ILE A 408 -30.96 -11.19 1.92
C ILE A 408 -31.15 -9.68 1.70
N SER A 409 -30.69 -9.20 0.55
CA SER A 409 -30.67 -7.79 0.17
C SER A 409 -32.08 -7.20 -0.08
N ASN A 410 -33.06 -8.02 -0.47
CA ASN A 410 -34.45 -7.61 -0.74
C ASN A 410 -35.27 -7.30 0.51
N HIS A 411 -34.79 -7.66 1.72
CA HIS A 411 -35.48 -7.35 2.97
C HIS A 411 -35.19 -5.94 3.52
N ASP A 412 -34.27 -5.19 2.88
CA ASP A 412 -33.83 -3.87 3.33
C ASP A 412 -34.47 -2.77 2.46
N THR A 413 -35.76 -2.50 2.72
CA THR A 413 -36.67 -1.70 1.89
C THR A 413 -36.44 -0.18 1.90
N MET A 414 -35.28 0.31 2.37
CA MET A 414 -35.17 1.73 2.76
C MET A 414 -33.95 2.51 2.23
N SER A 415 -33.33 2.07 1.14
CA SER A 415 -32.31 2.91 0.46
C SER A 415 -32.38 2.79 -1.07
N GLN A 416 -33.26 3.60 -1.68
CA GLN A 416 -33.45 3.67 -3.13
C GLN A 416 -32.29 4.36 -3.90
N GLU A 417 -31.19 4.74 -3.25
CA GLU A 417 -30.14 5.58 -3.85
C GLU A 417 -28.73 4.98 -3.88
N LEU A 418 -28.50 3.75 -3.41
CA LEU A 418 -27.12 3.21 -3.31
C LEU A 418 -26.81 2.18 -4.41
N LEU A 419 -25.59 2.28 -4.96
CA LEU A 419 -25.02 1.32 -5.90
C LEU A 419 -24.84 -0.04 -5.21
N ARG A 420 -25.39 -1.10 -5.81
CA ARG A 420 -25.30 -2.47 -5.30
C ARG A 420 -24.64 -3.37 -6.34
N GLU A 421 -23.55 -4.00 -5.96
CA GLU A 421 -22.70 -4.78 -6.85
C GLU A 421 -22.27 -6.09 -6.18
N PHE A 422 -22.21 -7.16 -6.96
CA PHE A 422 -21.72 -8.45 -6.49
C PHE A 422 -20.79 -9.04 -7.54
N HIS A 423 -19.57 -9.38 -7.13
CA HIS A 423 -18.58 -10.00 -7.98
C HIS A 423 -18.07 -11.27 -7.34
N VAL A 424 -17.93 -12.30 -8.16
CA VAL A 424 -17.27 -13.54 -7.76
C VAL A 424 -16.38 -14.03 -8.89
N LEU A 425 -15.16 -14.42 -8.54
CA LEU A 425 -14.20 -15.08 -9.41
C LEU A 425 -13.86 -16.46 -8.84
N LEU A 426 -14.13 -17.51 -9.62
CA LEU A 426 -13.95 -18.91 -9.25
C LEU A 426 -13.20 -19.67 -10.36
N PRO A 427 -12.40 -20.71 -10.05
CA PRO A 427 -11.82 -21.58 -11.07
C PRO A 427 -12.92 -22.36 -11.78
N GLY A 428 -12.98 -22.35 -13.10
CA GLY A 428 -13.99 -23.02 -13.92
C GLY A 428 -14.08 -22.44 -15.34
N SER A 429 -14.44 -23.30 -16.28
CA SER A 429 -14.50 -22.97 -17.72
C SER A 429 -15.92 -22.81 -18.27
N GLU A 430 -16.94 -22.98 -17.43
CA GLU A 430 -18.34 -23.02 -17.86
C GLU A 430 -19.08 -21.73 -17.51
N ILE A 431 -19.72 -21.12 -18.52
CA ILE A 431 -20.60 -19.98 -18.31
C ILE A 431 -22.01 -20.45 -17.92
N PRO A 432 -22.64 -19.83 -16.89
CA PRO A 432 -24.03 -20.11 -16.54
C PRO A 432 -25.02 -19.58 -17.60
N VAL A 433 -25.47 -20.46 -18.50
CA VAL A 433 -26.32 -20.17 -19.69
C VAL A 433 -27.64 -19.46 -19.36
N PHE A 434 -27.84 -18.24 -19.90
CA PHE A 434 -29.15 -17.60 -20.13
C PHE A 434 -29.07 -16.55 -21.25
N TYR A 435 -29.45 -16.92 -22.49
CA TYR A 435 -29.49 -16.09 -23.72
C TYR A 435 -28.15 -15.47 -24.18
N TRP A 436 -27.90 -15.43 -25.50
CA TRP A 436 -26.52 -15.43 -26.04
C TRP A 436 -26.04 -14.12 -26.73
N SER A 437 -24.75 -13.82 -26.54
CA SER A 437 -23.88 -13.13 -27.50
C SER A 437 -22.41 -13.43 -27.13
N GLU A 438 -21.60 -13.94 -28.06
CA GLU A 438 -20.21 -14.35 -27.83
C GLU A 438 -19.21 -13.34 -28.44
N GLY A 439 -18.05 -13.14 -27.81
CA GLY A 439 -16.91 -12.40 -28.36
C GLY A 439 -16.08 -11.64 -27.31
N SER A 440 -14.86 -11.22 -27.65
CA SER A 440 -13.94 -10.49 -26.75
C SER A 440 -14.37 -9.05 -26.42
N THR A 441 -15.46 -8.59 -27.01
CA THR A 441 -16.14 -7.35 -26.66
C THR A 441 -17.63 -7.55 -26.93
N ILE A 442 -18.44 -7.42 -25.90
CA ILE A 442 -19.90 -7.47 -26.03
C ILE A 442 -20.44 -6.06 -25.95
N THR A 443 -21.30 -5.73 -26.91
CA THR A 443 -22.11 -4.52 -26.89
C THR A 443 -23.56 -4.93 -26.90
N TRP A 444 -24.26 -4.67 -25.80
CA TRP A 444 -25.66 -5.04 -25.66
C TRP A 444 -26.54 -3.77 -25.73
N PRO A 445 -27.46 -3.67 -26.70
CA PRO A 445 -28.45 -2.60 -26.72
C PRO A 445 -29.50 -2.90 -25.65
N ILE A 446 -29.59 -2.06 -24.63
CA ILE A 446 -30.58 -2.21 -23.56
C ILE A 446 -31.99 -2.05 -24.19
N PRO A 447 -32.85 -3.08 -24.19
CA PRO A 447 -34.17 -3.00 -24.80
C PRO A 447 -34.98 -1.86 -24.17
N TYR A 448 -35.60 -1.05 -25.01
CA TYR A 448 -36.35 0.14 -24.63
C TYR A 448 -37.60 -0.16 -23.75
N CYS A 449 -37.92 -1.45 -23.54
CA CYS A 449 -39.21 -1.93 -23.07
C CYS A 449 -39.07 -2.96 -21.94
N SER A 450 -38.45 -2.60 -20.80
CA SER A 450 -38.67 -3.30 -19.52
C SER A 450 -38.06 -2.56 -18.31
N PHE A 451 -38.16 -1.23 -18.26
CA PHE A 451 -38.14 -0.54 -16.96
C PHE A 451 -39.50 -0.70 -16.26
N ASP A 452 -40.02 -1.93 -16.25
CA ASP A 452 -41.07 -2.28 -15.29
C ASP A 452 -40.43 -2.24 -13.89
N ASP A 453 -41.24 -1.97 -12.87
CA ASP A 453 -40.78 -1.94 -11.47
C ASP A 453 -40.09 -3.25 -11.03
N GLU A 454 -40.24 -4.32 -11.82
CA GLU A 454 -39.71 -5.68 -11.63
C GLU A 454 -38.21 -5.84 -11.96
N LEU A 455 -37.60 -5.00 -12.81
CA LEU A 455 -36.17 -5.16 -13.14
C LEU A 455 -35.27 -4.90 -11.92
N MET A 456 -34.54 -5.93 -11.50
CA MET A 456 -33.62 -5.86 -10.35
C MET A 456 -32.22 -5.36 -10.72
N GLY A 457 -31.68 -5.81 -11.86
CA GLY A 457 -30.32 -5.53 -12.30
C GLY A 457 -29.87 -6.43 -13.46
N PHE A 458 -28.58 -6.42 -13.77
CA PHE A 458 -27.98 -7.17 -14.88
C PHE A 458 -26.82 -8.04 -14.37
N CYS A 459 -26.64 -9.21 -14.98
CA CYS A 459 -25.48 -10.04 -14.76
C CYS A 459 -24.58 -10.09 -15.99
N VAL A 460 -23.28 -10.11 -15.76
CA VAL A 460 -22.27 -10.35 -16.79
C VAL A 460 -21.42 -11.51 -16.32
N CYS A 461 -21.16 -12.45 -17.21
CA CYS A 461 -20.28 -13.58 -16.96
C CYS A 461 -19.16 -13.59 -17.99
N ALA A 462 -17.96 -13.97 -17.57
CA ALA A 462 -16.86 -14.15 -18.49
C ALA A 462 -16.05 -15.36 -18.05
N VAL A 463 -15.58 -16.15 -19.02
CA VAL A 463 -14.57 -17.18 -18.76
C VAL A 463 -13.25 -16.65 -19.28
N MET A 464 -12.29 -16.57 -18.37
CA MET A 464 -10.93 -16.17 -18.67
C MET A 464 -10.10 -17.42 -18.93
N SER A 465 -9.70 -17.61 -20.18
CA SER A 465 -8.69 -18.59 -20.59
C SER A 465 -7.41 -17.81 -20.88
N LEU A 466 -6.39 -17.98 -20.06
CA LEU A 466 -5.17 -17.21 -20.19
C LEU A 466 -3.98 -18.10 -20.57
N PRO A 467 -3.25 -17.80 -21.67
CA PRO A 467 -2.05 -18.55 -22.01
C PRO A 467 -0.92 -18.29 -20.99
N ASP A 468 0.04 -19.22 -20.91
CA ASP A 468 1.21 -19.35 -20.00
C ASP A 468 2.12 -18.09 -19.80
N ARG A 469 1.72 -16.88 -20.21
CA ARG A 469 2.53 -15.66 -20.14
C ARG A 469 2.01 -14.64 -19.12
N SER A 470 3.00 -14.02 -18.50
CA SER A 470 2.97 -13.12 -17.35
C SER A 470 2.36 -11.73 -17.62
N TYR A 471 1.04 -11.60 -17.64
CA TYR A 471 0.39 -10.28 -17.69
C TYR A 471 -0.61 -10.09 -16.54
N ASP A 472 -0.78 -8.85 -16.09
CA ASP A 472 -1.90 -8.47 -15.22
C ASP A 472 -3.21 -8.59 -16.02
N VAL A 473 -4.25 -9.17 -15.41
CA VAL A 473 -5.51 -9.47 -16.09
C VAL A 473 -6.59 -8.61 -15.46
N GLY A 474 -7.14 -7.68 -16.23
CA GLY A 474 -8.27 -6.86 -15.80
C GLY A 474 -9.53 -7.21 -16.58
N ILE A 475 -10.64 -7.43 -15.88
CA ILE A 475 -11.97 -7.39 -16.50
C ILE A 475 -12.44 -5.95 -16.42
N VAL A 476 -12.57 -5.31 -17.56
CA VAL A 476 -13.18 -3.98 -17.62
C VAL A 476 -14.64 -4.16 -18.02
N CYS A 477 -15.53 -3.88 -17.08
CA CYS A 477 -16.97 -3.96 -17.27
C CYS A 477 -17.56 -2.57 -17.02
N GLY A 478 -17.92 -1.88 -18.10
CA GLY A 478 -18.50 -0.54 -18.04
C GLY A 478 -19.95 -0.53 -18.53
N ILE A 479 -20.80 0.12 -17.76
CA ILE A 479 -22.10 0.61 -18.22
C ILE A 479 -21.89 2.11 -18.42
N GLY A 480 -21.89 2.64 -19.64
CA GLY A 480 -21.62 4.07 -19.90
C GLY A 480 -20.17 4.51 -19.64
N SER A 481 -19.81 4.88 -18.40
CA SER A 481 -18.41 5.13 -17.99
C SER A 481 -17.68 3.85 -17.53
N LEU A 482 -16.40 3.74 -17.87
CA LEU A 482 -15.57 2.55 -17.65
C LEU A 482 -15.38 2.27 -16.13
N VAL A 483 -15.83 1.12 -15.64
CA VAL A 483 -15.36 0.54 -14.37
C VAL A 483 -14.38 -0.59 -14.69
N VAL A 484 -13.17 -0.48 -14.15
CA VAL A 484 -12.06 -1.42 -14.37
C VAL A 484 -11.93 -2.30 -13.14
N TYR A 485 -12.24 -3.59 -13.25
CA TYR A 485 -11.97 -4.58 -12.21
C TYR A 485 -10.61 -5.23 -12.51
N ASN A 486 -9.61 -4.92 -11.69
CA ASN A 486 -8.25 -5.44 -11.86
C ASN A 486 -8.07 -6.72 -11.03
N TYR A 487 -7.65 -7.80 -11.67
CA TYR A 487 -7.18 -9.00 -10.99
C TYR A 487 -5.66 -9.02 -11.06
N HIS A 488 -5.03 -9.07 -9.89
CA HIS A 488 -3.58 -9.11 -9.80
C HIS A 488 -3.09 -10.55 -9.94
N ARG A 489 -2.01 -10.70 -10.70
CA ARG A 489 -1.40 -11.97 -11.07
C ARG A 489 -1.07 -12.88 -9.87
N SER A 490 -1.35 -14.17 -10.04
CA SER A 490 -0.65 -15.27 -9.37
C SER A 490 0.50 -15.82 -10.25
N ASP A 491 1.59 -16.26 -9.63
CA ASP A 491 2.74 -16.90 -10.29
C ASP A 491 2.50 -18.38 -10.66
N SER A 492 1.34 -18.95 -10.34
CA SER A 492 1.02 -20.36 -10.56
C SER A 492 0.50 -20.65 -11.97
N LYS A 493 0.45 -21.93 -12.36
CA LYS A 493 -0.07 -22.40 -13.64
C LYS A 493 -1.56 -22.09 -13.76
N TRP A 494 -2.01 -21.69 -14.94
CA TRP A 494 -3.37 -21.18 -15.19
C TRP A 494 -4.25 -22.25 -15.85
N ASP A 495 -5.42 -22.49 -15.26
CA ASP A 495 -6.59 -23.11 -15.89
C ASP A 495 -7.68 -22.03 -16.03
N ASP A 496 -8.81 -22.34 -16.64
CA ASP A 496 -9.88 -21.35 -16.86
C ASP A 496 -10.55 -20.87 -15.56
N HIS A 497 -10.97 -19.60 -15.52
CA HIS A 497 -11.73 -19.03 -14.40
C HIS A 497 -13.02 -18.34 -14.86
N LEU A 498 -14.09 -18.61 -14.12
CA LEU A 498 -15.39 -17.98 -14.27
C LEU A 498 -15.44 -16.72 -13.41
N TRP A 499 -15.65 -15.59 -14.04
CA TRP A 499 -16.12 -14.38 -13.39
C TRP A 499 -17.62 -14.22 -13.58
N LEU A 500 -18.32 -13.84 -12.51
CA LEU A 500 -19.72 -13.42 -12.53
C LEU A 500 -19.84 -12.10 -11.77
N GLY A 501 -20.34 -11.08 -12.46
CA GLY A 501 -20.63 -9.76 -11.93
C GLY A 501 -22.12 -9.44 -12.02
N TYR A 502 -22.72 -8.95 -10.95
CA TYR A 502 -24.07 -8.42 -10.90
C TYR A 502 -24.03 -6.92 -10.62
N PHE A 503 -24.85 -6.17 -11.35
CA PHE A 503 -25.01 -4.74 -11.26
C PHE A 503 -26.48 -4.42 -11.01
N SER A 504 -26.79 -3.73 -9.91
CA SER A 504 -28.17 -3.30 -9.64
C SER A 504 -28.66 -2.31 -10.68
N ARG A 505 -29.99 -2.22 -10.87
CA ARG A 505 -30.60 -1.20 -11.73
C ARG A 505 -30.20 0.24 -11.38
N THR A 506 -29.90 0.53 -10.12
CA THR A 506 -29.43 1.88 -9.67
C THR A 506 -28.11 2.30 -10.31
N THR A 507 -27.28 1.34 -10.72
CA THR A 507 -26.03 1.55 -11.46
C THR A 507 -26.27 2.23 -12.81
N LEU A 508 -27.43 2.01 -13.43
CA LEU A 508 -27.83 2.70 -14.67
C LEU A 508 -28.21 4.17 -14.43
N TYR A 509 -28.89 4.47 -13.32
CA TYR A 509 -29.45 5.81 -13.06
C TYR A 509 -28.42 6.81 -12.53
N HIS A 510 -27.39 6.34 -11.82
CA HIS A 510 -26.45 7.24 -11.14
C HIS A 510 -25.56 8.04 -12.12
N GLN A 511 -25.41 7.56 -13.36
CA GLN A 511 -24.61 8.23 -14.39
C GLN A 511 -25.34 9.39 -15.08
N ASP A 512 -26.68 9.44 -15.02
CA ASP A 512 -27.49 10.50 -15.63
C ASP A 512 -27.36 11.85 -14.86
N LYS A 513 -26.96 11.79 -13.58
CA LYS A 513 -26.87 12.99 -12.72
C LYS A 513 -25.56 13.77 -12.84
N GLU A 514 -24.47 13.21 -13.39
CA GLU A 514 -23.18 13.92 -13.50
C GLU A 514 -23.00 14.72 -14.80
N GLY A 515 -24.03 14.81 -15.64
CA GLY A 515 -24.12 15.91 -16.60
C GLY A 515 -24.94 15.60 -17.85
N VAL A 516 -26.20 16.04 -17.86
CA VAL A 516 -26.82 16.87 -18.92
C VAL A 516 -28.17 17.39 -18.39
N THR A 517 -28.40 18.68 -18.61
CA THR A 517 -29.58 19.45 -18.22
C THR A 517 -30.90 18.92 -18.77
N VAL A 518 -31.94 19.00 -17.93
CA VAL A 518 -33.37 18.74 -18.21
C VAL A 518 -33.84 19.28 -19.56
N TRP A 519 -33.93 18.45 -20.60
CA TRP A 519 -34.58 18.83 -21.87
C TRP A 519 -35.23 17.63 -22.61
N ASN A 520 -36.57 17.64 -22.62
CA ASN A 520 -37.51 17.07 -23.61
C ASN A 520 -37.34 15.60 -24.09
N TYR A 521 -38.07 14.69 -23.43
CA TYR A 521 -38.00 13.24 -23.47
C TYR A 521 -38.22 12.51 -24.81
N GLN A 522 -38.89 13.08 -25.82
CA GLN A 522 -39.29 12.30 -27.01
C GLN A 522 -38.32 12.39 -28.20
N LYS A 523 -37.56 13.47 -28.34
CA LYS A 523 -36.72 13.72 -29.54
C LYS A 523 -35.27 13.25 -29.40
N GLN A 524 -34.83 13.03 -28.16
CA GLN A 524 -33.48 12.53 -27.86
C GLN A 524 -33.39 11.00 -27.96
N MET A 525 -34.54 10.30 -27.99
CA MET A 525 -34.60 8.84 -27.88
C MET A 525 -34.06 8.10 -29.11
N GLU A 526 -34.08 8.73 -30.29
CA GLU A 526 -33.40 8.23 -31.49
C GLU A 526 -31.87 8.50 -31.47
N GLN A 527 -31.39 9.49 -30.71
CA GLN A 527 -29.94 9.73 -30.51
C GLN A 527 -29.38 8.94 -29.31
N ILE A 528 -30.20 8.67 -28.30
CA ILE A 528 -29.92 7.84 -27.12
C ILE A 528 -29.72 6.36 -27.49
N GLN A 529 -30.37 5.88 -28.57
CA GLN A 529 -30.11 4.57 -29.18
C GLN A 529 -28.62 4.31 -29.52
N LYS A 530 -27.81 5.37 -29.68
CA LYS A 530 -26.36 5.29 -29.91
C LYS A 530 -25.50 5.43 -28.65
N MET A 531 -26.05 5.88 -27.52
CA MET A 531 -25.28 6.23 -26.31
C MET A 531 -25.29 5.16 -25.21
N TYR A 532 -26.35 4.35 -25.08
CA TYR A 532 -26.45 3.31 -24.06
C TYR A 532 -26.22 1.92 -24.63
N GLN A 533 -24.96 1.63 -24.96
CA GLN A 533 -24.49 0.26 -25.15
C GLN A 533 -23.82 -0.18 -23.86
N LEU A 534 -24.24 -1.30 -23.27
CA LEU A 534 -23.44 -1.97 -22.24
C LEU A 534 -22.19 -2.49 -22.96
N LYS A 535 -21.07 -1.80 -22.81
CA LYS A 535 -19.82 -2.14 -23.51
C LYS A 535 -18.91 -2.83 -22.51
N VAL A 536 -18.97 -4.15 -22.50
CA VAL A 536 -17.99 -4.98 -21.79
C VAL A 536 -16.75 -5.02 -22.67
N ILE A 537 -15.84 -4.06 -22.45
CA ILE A 537 -14.52 -4.07 -23.09
C ILE A 537 -13.62 -4.88 -22.18
N LEU A 538 -13.38 -6.15 -22.43
CA LEU A 538 -12.25 -6.77 -21.76
C LEU A 538 -10.98 -6.32 -22.48
N LYS A 539 -10.15 -5.53 -21.81
CA LYS A 539 -8.88 -5.08 -22.37
C LYS A 539 -7.85 -6.18 -22.16
N PHE A 540 -7.85 -7.14 -23.08
CA PHE A 540 -6.88 -8.24 -23.11
C PHE A 540 -5.97 -8.12 -24.32
N ASP A 541 -4.75 -8.63 -24.18
CA ASP A 541 -3.87 -8.85 -25.31
C ASP A 541 -4.19 -10.15 -26.08
N LEU A 542 -5.12 -11.02 -25.63
CA LEU A 542 -5.51 -12.29 -26.29
C LEU A 542 -6.96 -12.75 -25.96
N ALA A 543 -7.48 -13.67 -26.77
CA ALA A 543 -8.90 -14.06 -26.90
C ALA A 543 -9.56 -14.65 -25.64
N CYS A 544 -10.79 -14.20 -25.32
CA CYS A 544 -11.65 -14.69 -24.24
C CYS A 544 -13.10 -14.79 -24.72
N ASP A 545 -13.86 -15.71 -24.13
CA ASP A 545 -15.30 -15.85 -24.32
C ASP A 545 -16.05 -15.11 -23.20
N ILE A 546 -16.97 -14.22 -23.58
CA ILE A 546 -17.75 -13.35 -22.68
C ILE A 546 -19.23 -13.65 -22.92
N GLU A 547 -20.08 -13.50 -21.90
CA GLU A 547 -21.55 -13.51 -22.03
C GLU A 547 -22.21 -12.47 -21.08
N ALA A 548 -23.34 -11.89 -21.48
CA ALA A 548 -24.14 -10.97 -20.64
C ALA A 548 -25.60 -11.44 -20.55
N VAL A 549 -26.20 -11.35 -19.36
CA VAL A 549 -27.47 -12.01 -19.00
C VAL A 549 -28.46 -11.05 -18.31
N HIS A 550 -29.73 -11.13 -18.71
CA HIS A 550 -30.88 -10.45 -18.08
C HIS A 550 -31.42 -11.27 -16.89
N ILE A 551 -31.69 -10.63 -15.75
CA ILE A 551 -32.41 -11.25 -14.61
C ILE A 551 -33.78 -10.58 -14.51
N GLU A 552 -34.83 -11.33 -14.86
CA GLU A 552 -36.23 -10.99 -14.53
C GLU A 552 -36.52 -11.23 -13.03
#